data_AF-A0A956WGE1-F1
#
_entry.id   AF-A0A956WGE1-F1
#
_cell.length_a   1.000
_cell.length_b   1.000
_cell.length_c   1.000
_cell.angle_alpha   90.00
_cell.angle_beta   90.00
_cell.angle_gamma   90.00
#
_symmetry.space_group_name_H-M   'P 1'
#
loop_
_entity.id
_entity.type
_entity.pdbx_description
1 polymer ?
#
loop_
_entity_poly.entity_id
_entity_poly.type
_entity_poly.pdbx_seq_one_letter_code
_entity_poly.pdbx_strand_id
1 'polypeptide(L)'
;MAEKPNILVIWGDDIGITNLSCYSQGLMGYRTPNIDRIANEGMLFTDSYGEQSCTAGRAAFITGQSVYRTGLSKVGMPGETVGLQAETPTIAELLKPHGYATGQFGKNHLG
;
A
#
# COMPACT_ATOMS: atom_id res chain seq x y z
N MET A 1 11.30 -0.54 -28.06
CA MET A 1 10.73 0.19 -26.91
C MET A 1 10.08 -0.86 -26.02
N ALA A 2 10.34 -0.85 -24.70
CA ALA A 2 9.66 -1.79 -23.81
C ALA A 2 8.16 -1.46 -23.78
N GLU A 3 7.30 -2.49 -23.81
CA GLU A 3 5.87 -2.29 -23.63
C GLU A 3 5.58 -1.73 -22.24
N LYS A 4 4.56 -0.87 -22.15
CA LYS A 4 4.14 -0.26 -20.89
C LYS A 4 3.54 -1.35 -19.97
N PRO A 5 4.10 -1.61 -18.78
CA PRO A 5 3.60 -2.66 -17.92
C PRO A 5 2.26 -2.27 -17.29
N ASN A 6 1.47 -3.27 -16.86
CA ASN A 6 0.37 -3.05 -15.93
C ASN A 6 0.91 -3.09 -14.49
N ILE A 7 0.50 -2.13 -13.66
CA ILE A 7 0.93 -2.02 -12.27
C ILE A 7 -0.25 -2.40 -11.38
N LEU A 8 -0.11 -3.47 -10.60
CA LEU A 8 -1.11 -3.91 -9.61
C LEU A 8 -0.48 -3.88 -8.22
N VAL A 9 -1.15 -3.20 -7.29
CA VAL A 9 -0.76 -3.15 -5.88
C VAL A 9 -1.85 -3.85 -5.07
N ILE A 10 -1.47 -4.90 -4.34
CA ILE A 10 -2.34 -5.60 -3.40
C ILE A 10 -1.93 -5.16 -2.00
N TRP A 11 -2.87 -4.60 -1.24
CA TRP A 11 -2.60 -4.01 0.06
C TRP A 11 -3.40 -4.71 1.18
N GLY A 12 -2.70 -5.42 2.05
CA GLY A 12 -3.30 -6.01 3.27
C GLY A 12 -3.56 -4.96 4.34
N ASP A 13 -4.69 -5.06 5.06
CA ASP A 13 -5.03 -4.21 6.20
C ASP A 13 -4.82 -5.04 7.47
N ASP A 14 -4.00 -4.54 8.41
CA ASP A 14 -3.63 -5.22 9.65
C ASP A 14 -3.02 -6.64 9.49
N ILE A 15 -2.24 -6.83 8.41
CA ILE A 15 -1.50 -8.07 8.15
C ILE A 15 -0.08 -7.96 8.69
N GLY A 16 0.23 -8.73 9.73
CA GLY A 16 1.59 -8.90 10.24
C GLY A 16 2.42 -9.83 9.34
N ILE A 17 3.75 -9.68 9.38
CA ILE A 17 4.70 -10.49 8.59
C ILE A 17 4.45 -11.99 8.79
N THR A 18 4.23 -12.42 10.03
CA THR A 18 4.00 -13.83 10.37
C THR A 18 2.67 -14.38 9.87
N ASN A 19 1.70 -13.54 9.50
CA ASN A 19 0.43 -14.00 8.95
C ASN A 19 0.59 -14.62 7.56
N LEU A 20 1.62 -14.27 6.80
CA LEU A 20 1.87 -14.87 5.49
C LEU A 20 2.78 -16.09 5.63
N SER A 21 2.38 -17.24 5.08
CA SER A 21 3.13 -18.48 5.27
C SER A 21 4.45 -18.55 4.51
N CYS A 22 4.70 -17.66 3.55
CA CYS A 22 6.01 -17.44 2.98
C CYS A 22 7.05 -16.91 4.00
N TYR A 23 6.62 -16.23 5.07
CA TYR A 23 7.50 -15.81 6.16
C TYR A 23 7.44 -16.77 7.36
N SER A 24 6.24 -17.23 7.74
CA SER A 24 6.07 -18.02 8.96
C SER A 24 6.19 -19.52 8.77
N GLN A 25 6.30 -20.00 7.54
CA GLN A 25 6.35 -21.42 7.19
C GLN A 25 5.19 -22.23 7.81
N GLY A 26 4.01 -21.61 7.94
CA GLY A 26 2.79 -22.26 8.45
C GLY A 26 2.63 -22.23 9.96
N LEU A 27 3.50 -21.52 10.70
CA LEU A 27 3.44 -21.42 12.17
C LEU A 27 2.08 -20.92 12.69
N MET A 28 1.39 -20.08 11.92
CA MET A 28 0.07 -19.55 12.28
C MET A 28 -1.08 -20.57 12.14
N GLY A 29 -0.79 -21.82 11.78
CA GLY A 29 -1.77 -22.90 11.65
C GLY A 29 -2.50 -22.94 10.30
N TYR A 30 -2.14 -22.06 9.36
CA TYR A 30 -2.69 -22.01 8.01
C TYR A 30 -1.62 -21.70 6.97
N ARG A 31 -1.99 -21.83 5.69
CA ARG A 31 -1.16 -21.49 4.53
C ARG A 31 -1.87 -20.47 3.65
N THR A 32 -1.08 -19.62 3.00
CA THR A 32 -1.50 -18.59 2.04
C THR A 32 -1.00 -18.95 0.63
N PRO A 33 -1.44 -20.08 0.04
CA PRO A 33 -0.77 -20.67 -1.13
C PRO A 33 -0.64 -19.73 -2.34
N ASN A 34 -1.62 -18.85 -2.56
CA ASN A 34 -1.57 -17.88 -3.65
C ASN A 34 -0.56 -16.75 -3.40
N ILE A 35 -0.37 -16.33 -2.15
CA ILE A 35 0.64 -15.31 -1.79
C ILE A 35 2.02 -15.95 -1.75
N ASP A 36 2.11 -17.18 -1.23
CA ASP A 36 3.35 -17.97 -1.24
C ASP A 36 3.86 -18.17 -2.67
N ARG A 37 2.96 -18.40 -3.63
CA ARG A 37 3.30 -18.49 -5.06
C ARG A 37 3.91 -17.19 -5.60
N ILE A 38 3.36 -16.02 -5.25
CA ILE A 38 3.92 -14.72 -5.67
C ILE A 38 5.34 -14.54 -5.10
N ALA A 39 5.57 -14.93 -3.86
CA ALA A 39 6.90 -14.88 -3.25
C ALA A 39 7.91 -15.81 -3.97
N ASN A 40 7.49 -17.04 -4.30
CA ASN A 40 8.35 -18.03 -4.96
C ASN A 40 8.65 -17.70 -6.43
N GLU A 41 7.70 -17.12 -7.15
CA GLU A 41 7.85 -16.73 -8.57
C GLU A 41 8.49 -15.34 -8.73
N GLY A 42 8.65 -14.59 -7.65
CA GLY A 42 9.12 -13.21 -7.65
C GLY A 42 10.21 -12.96 -6.63
N MET A 43 10.00 -11.96 -5.80
CA MET A 43 10.95 -11.54 -4.78
C MET A 43 10.25 -11.41 -3.43
N LEU A 44 10.91 -11.90 -2.39
CA LEU A 44 10.48 -11.79 -0.99
C LEU A 44 11.43 -10.84 -0.26
N PHE A 45 10.89 -9.79 0.35
CA PHE A 45 11.68 -8.83 1.13
C PHE A 45 11.78 -9.29 2.58
N THR A 46 12.99 -9.47 3.10
CA THR A 46 13.19 -9.75 4.54
C THR A 46 13.00 -8.50 5.39
N ASP A 47 13.28 -7.34 4.81
CA ASP A 47 13.27 -6.04 5.48
C ASP A 47 12.40 -5.08 4.65
N SER A 48 11.16 -4.86 5.09
CA SER A 48 10.25 -3.87 4.52
C SER A 48 9.54 -3.14 5.65
N TYR A 49 9.42 -1.81 5.53
CA TYR A 49 8.92 -0.95 6.59
C TYR A 49 7.73 -0.14 6.11
N GLY A 50 6.79 0.10 7.02
CA GLY A 50 5.63 0.94 6.81
C GLY A 50 5.40 1.85 8.01
N GLU A 51 4.59 2.88 7.82
CA GLU A 51 4.21 3.81 8.88
C GLU A 51 3.21 3.17 9.86
N GLN A 52 3.25 3.64 11.11
CA GLN A 52 2.54 3.06 12.27
C GLN A 52 1.00 3.26 12.32
N SER A 53 0.31 3.50 11.20
CA SER A 53 -1.16 3.46 11.15
C SER A 53 -1.70 3.30 9.73
N CYS A 54 -3.00 2.93 9.61
CA CYS A 54 -3.67 2.82 8.32
C CYS A 54 -3.58 4.12 7.48
N THR A 55 -3.92 5.27 8.07
CA THR A 55 -3.88 6.57 7.39
C THR A 55 -2.46 6.95 7.01
N ALA A 56 -1.52 6.78 7.95
CA ALA A 56 -0.10 7.10 7.75
C ALA A 56 0.54 6.25 6.65
N GLY A 57 0.35 4.92 6.68
CA GLY A 57 0.93 4.00 5.69
C GLY A 57 0.37 4.24 4.29
N ARG A 58 -0.94 4.49 4.18
CA ARG A 58 -1.58 4.77 2.88
C ARG A 58 -1.17 6.13 2.33
N ALA A 59 -1.06 7.15 3.18
CA ALA A 59 -0.60 8.48 2.76
C ALA A 59 0.86 8.43 2.27
N ALA A 60 1.74 7.77 3.04
CA ALA A 60 3.14 7.62 2.65
C ALA A 60 3.29 6.85 1.34
N PHE A 61 2.53 5.77 1.15
CA PHE A 61 2.56 4.99 -0.08
C PHE A 61 2.08 5.78 -1.30
N ILE A 62 0.90 6.40 -1.21
CA ILE A 62 0.27 6.99 -2.38
C ILE A 62 0.98 8.28 -2.82
N THR A 63 1.64 8.98 -1.89
CA THR A 63 2.34 10.25 -2.16
C THR A 63 3.85 10.08 -2.30
N GLY A 64 4.43 8.98 -1.80
CA GLY A 64 5.88 8.80 -1.69
C GLY A 64 6.54 9.74 -0.67
N GLN A 65 5.77 10.35 0.24
CA GLN A 65 6.27 11.34 1.20
C GLN A 65 6.21 10.84 2.64
N SER A 66 7.11 11.35 3.48
CA SER A 66 6.98 11.19 4.93
C SER A 66 5.69 11.84 5.42
N VAL A 67 5.03 11.18 6.39
CA VAL A 67 3.74 11.64 6.92
C VAL A 67 3.82 13.03 7.56
N TYR A 68 5.00 13.48 7.99
CA TYR A 68 5.22 14.84 8.48
C TYR A 68 4.97 15.92 7.40
N ARG A 69 5.14 15.60 6.12
CA ARG A 69 4.83 16.53 5.01
C ARG A 69 3.33 16.59 4.71
N THR A 70 2.66 15.44 4.82
CA THR A 70 1.21 15.33 4.52
C THR A 70 0.33 15.70 5.72
N GLY A 71 0.87 15.69 6.94
CA GLY A 71 0.10 15.83 8.19
C GLY A 71 -0.67 14.57 8.61
N LEU A 72 -0.80 13.57 7.74
CA LEU A 72 -1.57 12.35 7.92
C LEU A 72 -0.84 11.29 8.77
N SER A 73 -0.38 11.66 9.96
CA SER A 73 0.43 10.80 10.84
C SER A 73 -0.38 9.90 11.78
N LYS A 74 -1.68 10.15 11.92
CA LYS A 74 -2.60 9.42 12.80
C LYS A 74 -3.86 9.01 12.04
N VAL A 75 -4.58 8.04 12.59
CA VAL A 75 -5.89 7.62 12.08
C VAL A 75 -6.86 8.79 12.19
N GLY A 76 -7.42 9.21 11.05
CA GLY A 76 -8.49 10.20 11.02
C GLY A 76 -9.84 9.57 11.35
N MET A 77 -10.65 10.26 12.15
CA MET A 77 -12.03 9.85 12.41
C MET A 77 -12.99 10.30 11.29
N PRO A 78 -14.09 9.57 11.05
CA PRO A 78 -15.12 10.01 10.12
C PRO A 78 -15.61 11.43 10.46
N GLY A 79 -15.60 12.32 9.47
CA GLY A 79 -16.02 13.72 9.63
C GLY A 79 -14.92 14.69 10.08
N GLU A 80 -13.67 14.23 10.22
CA GLU A 80 -12.54 15.14 10.40
C GLU A 80 -12.31 16.02 9.17
N THR A 81 -11.85 17.24 9.41
CA THR A 81 -11.51 18.20 8.35
C THR A 81 -10.12 17.97 7.76
N VAL A 82 -9.32 17.11 8.40
CA VAL A 82 -7.95 16.82 7.99
C VAL A 82 -7.96 15.62 7.05
N GLY A 83 -7.48 15.85 5.82
CA GLY A 83 -7.37 14.84 4.77
C GLY A 83 -6.19 15.13 3.85
N LEU A 84 -5.99 14.27 2.86
CA LEU A 84 -5.01 14.49 1.81
C LEU A 84 -5.37 15.77 1.05
N GLN A 85 -4.40 16.68 0.94
CA GLN A 85 -4.61 17.96 0.28
C GLN A 85 -4.69 17.76 -1.24
N ALA A 86 -5.58 18.50 -1.91
CA ALA A 86 -5.81 18.37 -3.35
C ALA A 86 -4.56 18.68 -4.20
N GLU A 87 -3.64 19.48 -3.65
CA GLU A 87 -2.38 19.86 -4.29
C GLU A 87 -1.29 18.80 -4.14
N THR A 88 -1.50 17.76 -3.31
CA THR A 88 -0.51 16.71 -3.06
C THR A 88 -0.62 15.62 -4.13
N PRO A 89 0.35 15.51 -5.06
CA PRO A 89 0.25 14.55 -6.15
C PRO A 89 0.36 13.11 -5.63
N THR A 90 -0.53 12.26 -6.14
CA THR A 90 -0.54 10.82 -5.92
C THR A 90 0.20 10.08 -7.03
N ILE A 91 0.67 8.85 -6.76
CA ILE A 91 1.21 7.96 -7.80
C ILE A 91 0.22 7.74 -8.95
N ALA A 92 -1.08 7.73 -8.68
CA ALA A 92 -2.11 7.63 -9.71
C ALA A 92 -2.14 8.87 -10.62
N GLU A 93 -2.10 10.07 -10.05
CA GLU A 93 -2.05 11.33 -10.80
C GLU A 93 -0.75 11.47 -11.59
N LEU A 94 0.38 10.98 -11.05
CA LEU A 94 1.65 10.97 -11.75
C LEU A 94 1.67 9.98 -12.93
N LEU A 95 0.98 8.84 -12.81
CA LEU A 95 0.90 7.84 -13.90
C LEU A 95 -0.10 8.22 -15.00
N LYS A 96 -1.13 9.00 -14.68
CA LYS A 96 -2.20 9.35 -15.64
C LYS A 96 -1.71 10.07 -16.91
N PRO A 97 -0.79 11.05 -16.86
CA PRO A 97 -0.18 11.66 -18.05
C PRO A 97 0.58 10.67 -18.94
N HIS A 98 1.03 9.53 -18.40
CA HIS A 98 1.67 8.45 -19.14
C HIS A 98 0.65 7.44 -19.74
N GLY A 99 -0.63 7.83 -19.80
CA GLY A 99 -1.71 7.08 -20.41
C GLY A 99 -2.13 5.84 -19.62
N TYR A 100 -1.83 5.77 -18.32
CA TYR A 100 -2.35 4.70 -17.46
C TYR A 100 -3.81 4.97 -17.11
N ALA A 101 -4.63 3.92 -17.20
CA ALA A 101 -5.93 3.90 -16.53
C ALA A 101 -5.68 3.52 -15.06
N THR A 102 -6.15 4.35 -14.13
CA THR A 102 -5.92 4.17 -12.69
C THR A 102 -7.23 3.86 -11.98
N GLY A 103 -7.20 2.93 -11.02
CA GLY A 103 -8.36 2.58 -10.20
C GLY A 103 -7.94 2.15 -8.80
N GLN A 104 -8.78 2.45 -7.82
CA GLN A 104 -8.65 2.01 -6.44
C GLN A 104 -9.92 1.28 -6.04
N PHE A 105 -9.76 0.14 -5.36
CA PHE A 105 -10.87 -0.66 -4.87
C PHE A 105 -10.63 -1.00 -3.39
N GLY A 106 -11.65 -0.79 -2.55
CA GLY A 106 -11.58 -1.02 -1.11
C GLY A 106 -11.28 0.26 -0.30
N LYS A 107 -10.50 0.12 0.77
CA LYS A 107 -10.29 1.17 1.78
C LYS A 107 -9.41 2.32 1.26
N ASN A 108 -9.84 3.56 1.51
CA ASN A 108 -9.07 4.77 1.20
C ASN A 108 -8.33 5.33 2.43
N HIS A 109 -9.08 5.90 3.38
CA HIS A 109 -8.57 6.40 4.66
C HIS A 109 -7.60 7.60 4.57
N LEU A 110 -7.88 8.52 3.63
CA LEU A 110 -7.06 9.69 3.31
C LEU A 110 -7.85 11.02 3.44
N GLY A 111 -8.80 11.09 4.38
CA GLY A 111 -9.81 12.15 4.45
C GLY A 111 -11.16 11.67 3.94
#